data_AF-A0A1Y4NF93-F1
#
_entry.id   AF-A0A1Y4NF93-F1
#
_cell.length_a   1.000
_cell.length_b   1.000
_cell.length_c   1.000
_cell.angle_alpha   90.00
_cell.angle_beta   90.00
_cell.angle_gamma   90.00
#
_symmetry.space_group_name_H-M   'P 1'
#
loop_
_entity.id
_entity.type
_entity.pdbx_description
1 polymer ?
#
loop_
_entity_poly.entity_id
_entity_poly.type
_entity_poly.pdbx_seq_one_letter_code
_entity_poly.pdbx_strand_id
1 'polypeptide(L)'
;MLVNLDLTNNTELKELYVNNNRTLKSLDITKCTKLTKIDTRYTEAMKELDLRNNSALENVSASYGGLVNVYLGNSYPNLKNLSLDTNAIVEVDLSGVTNTGYINLRDNALTSLDVSGCLESANIQTTGNQYDIEVDETRTFDLSTLPGKFDVNKASGWTGGTVSGNILTVDEGAEKVTYNYDAGRNLSVNFTLNVKEKTFALGDVNMDGKINVDDSTAIQYYLVGKPIEGTFNLELADFNGDEKIDISDATCIQLELAKNV
;
A
#
# COMPACT_ATOMS: atom_id res chain seq x y z
N MET A 1 7.30 3.78 -29.26
CA MET A 1 6.69 3.44 -27.96
C MET A 1 5.20 3.29 -28.19
N LEU A 2 4.60 2.21 -27.68
CA LEU A 2 3.21 1.86 -28.01
C LEU A 2 2.30 2.31 -26.86
N VAL A 3 1.40 3.25 -27.16
CA VAL A 3 0.49 3.82 -26.16
C VAL A 3 -0.80 3.03 -26.06
N ASN A 4 -1.29 2.51 -27.20
CA ASN A 4 -2.51 1.73 -27.31
C ASN A 4 -2.25 0.44 -28.08
N LEU A 5 -2.87 -0.66 -27.65
CA LEU A 5 -2.87 -1.95 -28.33
C LEU A 5 -4.30 -2.48 -28.32
N ASP A 6 -4.92 -2.59 -29.49
CA ASP A 6 -6.25 -3.19 -29.63
C ASP A 6 -6.11 -4.68 -29.97
N LEU A 7 -6.57 -5.55 -29.07
CA LEU A 7 -6.58 -7.01 -29.21
C LEU A 7 -7.99 -7.58 -29.35
N THR A 8 -9.01 -6.75 -29.56
CA THR A 8 -10.43 -7.15 -29.49
C THR A 8 -10.77 -8.28 -30.46
N ASN A 9 -10.10 -8.33 -31.61
CA ASN A 9 -10.30 -9.35 -32.66
C ASN A 9 -9.30 -10.52 -32.58
N ASN A 10 -8.37 -10.52 -31.62
CA ASN A 10 -7.34 -11.54 -31.47
C ASN A 10 -7.79 -12.68 -30.53
N THR A 11 -9.00 -13.20 -30.73
CA THR A 11 -9.62 -14.21 -29.84
C THR A 11 -8.87 -15.55 -29.80
N GLU A 12 -8.04 -15.82 -30.81
CA GLU A 12 -7.19 -17.02 -30.91
C GLU A 12 -5.76 -16.82 -30.39
N LEU A 13 -5.45 -15.64 -29.83
CA LEU A 13 -4.11 -15.31 -29.36
C LEU A 13 -3.69 -16.24 -28.22
N LYS A 14 -2.53 -16.89 -28.38
CA LYS A 14 -1.94 -17.79 -27.38
C LYS A 14 -0.81 -17.16 -26.58
N GLU A 15 -0.05 -16.27 -27.21
CA GLU A 15 1.09 -15.63 -26.57
C GLU A 15 1.07 -14.12 -26.84
N LEU A 16 1.33 -13.34 -25.80
CA LEU A 16 1.37 -11.88 -25.86
C LEU A 16 2.63 -11.36 -25.18
N TYR A 17 3.43 -10.59 -25.91
CA TYR A 17 4.64 -9.95 -25.43
C TYR A 17 4.52 -8.44 -25.63
N VAL A 18 4.39 -7.70 -24.53
CA VAL A 18 4.34 -6.22 -24.52
C VAL A 18 5.38 -5.64 -23.57
N ASN A 19 6.38 -6.45 -23.20
CA ASN A 19 7.43 -6.07 -22.28
C ASN A 19 8.30 -4.92 -22.82
N ASN A 20 8.95 -4.18 -21.92
CA ASN A 20 9.70 -2.95 -22.20
C ASN A 20 8.86 -1.82 -22.80
N ASN A 21 7.55 -1.86 -22.59
CA ASN A 21 6.66 -0.80 -23.03
C ASN A 21 6.30 0.15 -21.89
N ARG A 22 7.23 1.04 -21.55
CA ARG A 22 7.11 1.97 -20.42
C ARG A 22 5.96 2.97 -20.53
N THR A 23 5.39 3.14 -21.72
CA THR A 23 4.27 4.07 -21.96
C THR A 23 2.90 3.40 -21.99
N LEU A 24 2.83 2.06 -21.98
CA LEU A 24 1.56 1.36 -21.99
C LEU A 24 0.85 1.58 -20.66
N LYS A 25 -0.32 2.22 -20.69
CA LYS A 25 -1.09 2.53 -19.48
C LYS A 25 -2.09 1.45 -19.11
N SER A 26 -2.58 0.73 -20.11
CA SER A 26 -3.62 -0.29 -19.96
C SER A 26 -3.45 -1.36 -21.02
N LEU A 27 -3.98 -2.55 -20.72
CA LEU A 27 -3.97 -3.69 -21.62
C LEU A 27 -5.29 -4.45 -21.47
N ASP A 28 -6.16 -4.36 -22.48
CA ASP A 28 -7.37 -5.18 -22.52
C ASP A 28 -7.09 -6.52 -23.21
N ILE A 29 -7.14 -7.59 -22.40
CA ILE A 29 -7.00 -8.99 -22.84
C ILE A 29 -8.24 -9.81 -22.53
N THR A 30 -9.38 -9.17 -22.26
CA THR A 30 -10.64 -9.85 -21.89
C THR A 30 -11.15 -10.78 -22.98
N LYS A 31 -10.83 -10.50 -24.26
CA LYS A 31 -11.17 -11.35 -25.41
C LYS A 31 -10.12 -12.41 -25.74
N CYS A 32 -8.92 -12.32 -25.17
CA CYS A 32 -7.81 -13.26 -25.39
C CYS A 32 -7.91 -14.48 -24.45
N THR A 33 -9.05 -15.16 -24.43
CA THR A 33 -9.33 -16.25 -23.47
C THR A 33 -8.48 -17.51 -23.69
N LYS A 34 -7.85 -17.63 -24.87
CA LYS A 34 -6.92 -18.72 -25.25
C LYS A 34 -5.45 -18.42 -24.91
N LEU A 35 -5.17 -17.31 -24.23
CA LEU A 35 -3.83 -16.88 -23.89
C LEU A 35 -3.20 -17.84 -22.88
N THR A 36 -2.08 -18.46 -23.25
CA THR A 36 -1.29 -19.37 -22.40
C THR A 36 -0.04 -18.70 -21.86
N LYS A 37 0.45 -17.62 -22.49
CA LYS A 37 1.61 -16.87 -22.04
C LYS A 37 1.45 -15.37 -22.20
N ILE A 38 1.80 -14.65 -21.15
CA ILE A 38 1.86 -13.18 -21.16
C ILE A 38 3.16 -12.69 -20.54
N ASP A 39 3.80 -11.74 -21.24
CA ASP A 39 4.98 -11.01 -20.76
C ASP A 39 4.71 -9.50 -20.84
N THR A 40 4.49 -8.89 -19.68
CA THR A 40 4.27 -7.46 -19.48
C THR A 40 5.40 -6.82 -18.66
N ARG A 41 6.57 -7.47 -18.56
CA ARG A 41 7.68 -6.92 -17.78
C ARG A 41 8.09 -5.51 -18.23
N TYR A 42 8.53 -4.67 -17.31
CA TYR A 42 9.00 -3.30 -17.64
C TYR A 42 7.93 -2.42 -18.31
N THR A 43 6.69 -2.46 -17.78
CA THR A 43 5.54 -1.64 -18.21
C THR A 43 5.14 -0.61 -17.15
N GLU A 44 6.09 0.26 -16.77
CA GLU A 44 6.01 1.19 -15.62
C GLU A 44 4.75 2.08 -15.53
N ALA A 45 4.13 2.42 -16.67
CA ALA A 45 2.91 3.22 -16.72
C ALA A 45 1.62 2.42 -16.46
N MET A 46 1.67 1.09 -16.55
CA MET A 46 0.54 0.20 -16.30
C MET A 46 0.46 -0.08 -14.81
N LYS A 47 -0.65 0.32 -14.17
CA LYS A 47 -0.84 0.18 -12.71
C LYS A 47 -1.70 -1.01 -12.32
N GLU A 48 -2.37 -1.61 -13.29
CA GLU A 48 -3.24 -2.75 -13.09
C GLU A 48 -3.04 -3.80 -14.17
N LEU A 49 -3.19 -5.07 -13.79
CA LEU A 49 -3.23 -6.20 -14.70
C LEU A 49 -4.41 -7.09 -14.34
N ASP A 50 -5.41 -7.13 -15.21
CA ASP A 50 -6.58 -7.98 -15.06
C ASP A 50 -6.43 -9.27 -15.87
N LEU A 51 -6.34 -10.40 -15.17
CA LEU A 51 -6.19 -11.74 -15.74
C LEU A 51 -7.43 -12.62 -15.52
N ARG A 52 -8.53 -12.07 -14.98
CA ARG A 52 -9.71 -12.83 -14.54
C ARG A 52 -10.35 -13.65 -15.66
N ASN A 53 -10.22 -13.21 -16.91
CA ASN A 53 -10.80 -13.86 -18.09
C ASN A 53 -9.82 -14.80 -18.83
N ASN A 54 -8.61 -15.00 -18.31
CA ASN A 54 -7.52 -15.68 -19.00
C ASN A 54 -7.12 -16.98 -18.27
N SER A 55 -8.10 -17.83 -17.95
CA SER A 55 -7.90 -19.07 -17.19
C SER A 55 -7.02 -20.13 -17.90
N ALA A 56 -6.73 -19.95 -19.19
CA ALA A 56 -5.82 -20.79 -19.96
C ALA A 56 -4.32 -20.50 -19.71
N LEU A 57 -4.00 -19.45 -18.94
CA LEU A 57 -2.63 -19.03 -18.68
C LEU A 57 -1.80 -20.16 -18.04
N GLU A 58 -0.61 -20.35 -18.60
CA GLU A 58 0.44 -21.24 -18.08
C GLU A 58 1.61 -20.45 -17.50
N ASN A 59 1.92 -19.28 -18.06
CA ASN A 59 3.06 -18.46 -17.68
C ASN A 59 2.69 -16.96 -17.69
N VAL A 60 2.85 -16.32 -16.54
CA VAL A 60 2.66 -14.88 -16.35
C VAL A 60 3.98 -14.28 -15.90
N SER A 61 4.49 -13.31 -16.67
CA SER A 61 5.66 -12.51 -16.31
C SER A 61 5.29 -11.03 -16.33
N ALA A 62 5.08 -10.44 -15.16
CA ALA A 62 4.68 -9.05 -14.98
C ALA A 62 5.59 -8.29 -14.00
N SER A 63 6.86 -8.69 -13.92
CA SER A 63 7.87 -8.10 -13.04
C SER A 63 8.33 -6.70 -13.50
N TYR A 64 8.82 -5.88 -12.58
CA TYR A 64 9.38 -4.54 -12.89
C TYR A 64 8.37 -3.61 -13.59
N GLY A 65 7.08 -3.68 -13.24
CA GLY A 65 6.00 -2.93 -13.92
C GLY A 65 5.42 -1.76 -13.12
N GLY A 66 5.75 -1.64 -11.82
CA GLY A 66 5.09 -0.68 -10.95
C GLY A 66 3.58 -0.94 -10.82
N LEU A 67 3.15 -2.20 -10.98
CA LEU A 67 1.78 -2.66 -10.76
C LEU A 67 1.39 -2.45 -9.30
N VAL A 68 0.18 -1.95 -9.08
CA VAL A 68 -0.43 -1.81 -7.75
C VAL A 68 -1.50 -2.89 -7.57
N ASN A 69 -2.25 -3.18 -8.62
CA ASN A 69 -3.35 -4.15 -8.60
C ASN A 69 -3.12 -5.28 -9.60
N VAL A 70 -3.31 -6.52 -9.15
CA VAL A 70 -3.34 -7.69 -10.02
C VAL A 70 -4.61 -8.48 -9.71
N TYR A 71 -5.48 -8.63 -10.71
CA TYR A 71 -6.75 -9.32 -10.55
C TYR A 71 -6.65 -10.72 -11.14
N LEU A 72 -6.72 -11.72 -10.26
CA LEU A 72 -6.75 -13.13 -10.61
C LEU A 72 -8.18 -13.65 -10.56
N GLY A 73 -8.52 -14.56 -11.47
CA GLY A 73 -9.80 -15.24 -11.51
C GLY A 73 -9.87 -16.42 -10.53
N ASN A 74 -11.03 -17.08 -10.50
CA ASN A 74 -11.32 -18.14 -9.54
C ASN A 74 -10.55 -19.45 -9.77
N SER A 75 -9.93 -19.65 -10.94
CA SER A 75 -9.22 -20.90 -11.24
C SER A 75 -8.21 -20.74 -12.38
N TYR A 76 -7.00 -21.24 -12.15
CA TYR A 76 -5.92 -21.35 -13.14
C TYR A 76 -5.36 -22.77 -13.20
N PRO A 77 -6.06 -23.72 -13.84
CA PRO A 77 -5.70 -25.14 -13.79
C PRO A 77 -4.33 -25.45 -14.43
N ASN A 78 -3.86 -24.61 -15.35
CA ASN A 78 -2.62 -24.83 -16.10
C ASN A 78 -1.47 -23.89 -15.72
N LEU A 79 -1.68 -22.97 -14.78
CA LEU A 79 -0.69 -21.95 -14.44
C LEU A 79 0.49 -22.59 -13.71
N LYS A 80 1.67 -22.54 -14.33
CA LYS A 80 2.91 -23.13 -13.82
C LYS A 80 3.81 -22.08 -13.15
N ASN A 81 3.84 -20.88 -13.71
CA ASN A 81 4.70 -19.79 -13.27
C ASN A 81 3.93 -18.47 -13.17
N LEU A 82 3.96 -17.85 -12.00
CA LEU A 82 3.43 -16.51 -11.73
C LEU A 82 4.54 -15.62 -11.16
N SER A 83 5.08 -14.73 -11.99
CA SER A 83 6.10 -13.76 -11.58
C SER A 83 5.52 -12.34 -11.56
N LEU A 84 5.42 -11.77 -10.37
CA LEU A 84 4.90 -10.42 -10.10
C LEU A 84 5.91 -9.58 -9.29
N ASP A 85 7.19 -9.96 -9.27
CA ASP A 85 8.21 -9.32 -8.44
C ASP A 85 8.61 -7.92 -8.89
N THR A 86 9.11 -7.12 -7.96
CA THR A 86 9.53 -5.74 -8.21
C THR A 86 8.38 -4.89 -8.77
N ASN A 87 7.31 -4.80 -7.99
CA ASN A 87 6.13 -3.99 -8.25
C ASN A 87 5.74 -3.22 -6.96
N ALA A 88 4.53 -2.68 -6.90
CA ALA A 88 3.98 -1.99 -5.73
C ALA A 88 2.66 -2.65 -5.28
N ILE A 89 2.57 -3.98 -5.42
CA ILE A 89 1.35 -4.73 -5.11
C ILE A 89 1.16 -4.76 -3.61
N VAL A 90 0.01 -4.27 -3.15
CA VAL A 90 -0.37 -4.19 -1.73
C VAL A 90 -1.20 -5.39 -1.26
N GLU A 91 -1.88 -6.05 -2.20
CA GLU A 91 -2.62 -7.29 -1.97
C GLU A 91 -2.71 -8.13 -3.25
N VAL A 92 -2.80 -9.45 -3.09
CA VAL A 92 -3.05 -10.39 -4.18
C VAL A 92 -3.84 -11.60 -3.66
N ASP A 93 -4.95 -11.91 -4.32
CA ASP A 93 -5.75 -13.10 -4.00
C ASP A 93 -5.25 -14.30 -4.83
N LEU A 94 -4.61 -15.25 -4.15
CA LEU A 94 -4.07 -16.48 -4.76
C LEU A 94 -5.03 -17.67 -4.66
N SER A 95 -6.28 -17.49 -4.21
CA SER A 95 -7.21 -18.61 -3.99
C SER A 95 -7.50 -19.44 -5.24
N GLY A 96 -7.45 -18.82 -6.44
CA GLY A 96 -7.58 -19.52 -7.73
C GLY A 96 -6.29 -20.16 -8.26
N VAL A 97 -5.15 -19.96 -7.61
CA VAL A 97 -3.79 -20.35 -8.04
C VAL A 97 -3.39 -21.68 -7.40
N THR A 98 -4.21 -22.71 -7.60
CA THR A 98 -4.12 -23.97 -6.85
C THR A 98 -3.08 -24.97 -7.39
N ASN A 99 -2.59 -24.79 -8.63
CA ASN A 99 -1.73 -25.75 -9.32
C ASN A 99 -0.35 -25.18 -9.74
N THR A 100 0.05 -24.04 -9.19
CA THR A 100 1.25 -23.34 -9.62
C THR A 100 2.50 -23.79 -8.86
N GLY A 101 3.54 -24.17 -9.61
CA GLY A 101 4.81 -24.64 -9.06
C GLY A 101 5.77 -23.52 -8.65
N TYR A 102 5.62 -22.33 -9.20
CA TYR A 102 6.47 -21.17 -8.91
C TYR A 102 5.66 -19.87 -8.82
N ILE A 103 5.76 -19.19 -7.68
CA ILE A 103 5.13 -17.90 -7.42
C ILE A 103 6.22 -16.95 -6.89
N ASN A 104 6.41 -15.81 -7.56
CA ASN A 104 7.38 -14.80 -7.14
C ASN A 104 6.68 -13.47 -6.89
N LEU A 105 6.65 -13.09 -5.62
CA LEU A 105 6.05 -11.89 -5.05
C LEU A 105 7.11 -11.02 -4.34
N ARG A 106 8.39 -11.24 -4.62
CA ARG A 106 9.48 -10.44 -4.01
C ARG A 106 9.34 -8.97 -4.36
N ASP A 107 9.85 -8.11 -3.48
CA ASP A 107 9.97 -6.67 -3.73
C ASP A 107 8.62 -6.04 -4.16
N ASN A 108 7.62 -6.21 -3.30
CA ASN A 108 6.28 -5.62 -3.42
C ASN A 108 5.94 -4.89 -2.10
N ALA A 109 4.67 -4.55 -1.90
CA ALA A 109 4.18 -3.86 -0.71
C ALA A 109 3.12 -4.67 0.03
N LEU A 110 3.18 -6.00 -0.03
CA LEU A 110 2.26 -6.87 0.68
C LEU A 110 2.48 -6.75 2.19
N THR A 111 1.37 -6.80 2.94
CA THR A 111 1.35 -6.84 4.42
C THR A 111 0.85 -8.17 4.95
N SER A 112 0.25 -8.99 4.09
CA SER A 112 -0.24 -10.31 4.42
C SER A 112 -0.13 -11.18 3.17
N LEU A 113 -0.20 -12.49 3.39
CA LEU A 113 -0.30 -13.45 2.31
C LEU A 113 -1.10 -14.66 2.80
N ASP A 114 -1.91 -15.25 1.92
CA ASP A 114 -2.52 -16.55 2.14
C ASP A 114 -2.19 -17.44 0.95
N VAL A 115 -1.44 -18.51 1.22
CA VAL A 115 -1.08 -19.52 0.23
C VAL A 115 -1.70 -20.88 0.53
N SER A 116 -2.65 -20.96 1.48
CA SER A 116 -3.29 -22.20 1.89
C SER A 116 -3.92 -22.99 0.73
N GLY A 117 -4.43 -22.29 -0.29
CA GLY A 117 -4.99 -22.90 -1.50
C GLY A 117 -3.98 -23.29 -2.57
N CYS A 118 -2.71 -22.85 -2.48
CA CYS A 118 -1.68 -23.14 -3.47
C CYS A 118 -1.21 -24.61 -3.39
N LEU A 119 -0.41 -25.05 -4.35
CA LEU A 119 0.19 -26.40 -4.38
C LEU A 119 1.27 -26.64 -3.29
N GLU A 120 1.14 -27.69 -2.47
CA GLU A 120 2.17 -28.41 -1.67
C GLU A 120 3.65 -28.00 -1.89
N SER A 121 4.11 -28.26 -3.11
CA SER A 121 5.49 -28.17 -3.54
C SER A 121 5.85 -26.83 -4.17
N ALA A 122 4.93 -25.86 -4.19
CA ALA A 122 5.14 -24.57 -4.80
C ALA A 122 6.35 -23.85 -4.20
N ASN A 123 7.26 -23.42 -5.06
CA ASN A 123 8.33 -22.52 -4.70
C ASN A 123 7.76 -21.09 -4.67
N ILE A 124 7.57 -20.55 -3.47
CA ILE A 124 6.98 -19.24 -3.22
C ILE A 124 8.06 -18.29 -2.69
N GLN A 125 8.32 -17.21 -3.42
CA GLN A 125 9.35 -16.22 -3.10
C GLN A 125 8.69 -14.91 -2.66
N THR A 126 8.97 -14.44 -1.44
CA THR A 126 8.23 -13.32 -0.79
C THR A 126 9.12 -12.29 -0.10
N THR A 127 10.44 -12.39 -0.24
CA THR A 127 11.38 -11.46 0.40
C THR A 127 11.21 -10.03 -0.10
N GLY A 128 11.51 -9.04 0.74
CA GLY A 128 11.57 -7.64 0.32
C GLY A 128 10.20 -6.94 0.22
N ASN A 129 9.14 -7.53 0.78
CA ASN A 129 7.85 -6.85 0.89
C ASN A 129 7.88 -5.76 1.97
N GLN A 130 7.66 -4.51 1.55
CA GLN A 130 7.73 -3.33 2.42
C GLN A 130 6.52 -2.41 2.17
N TYR A 131 5.82 -2.01 3.23
CA TYR A 131 4.65 -1.13 3.16
C TYR A 131 4.87 0.11 4.02
N ASP A 132 4.50 1.28 3.54
CA ASP A 132 4.67 2.52 4.30
C ASP A 132 3.47 2.72 5.23
N ILE A 133 3.74 3.01 6.51
CA ILE A 133 2.74 3.42 7.50
C ILE A 133 3.07 4.82 7.98
N GLU A 134 2.04 5.56 8.37
CA GLU A 134 2.18 6.87 9.00
C GLU A 134 1.72 6.78 10.46
N VAL A 135 2.55 7.30 11.36
CA VAL A 135 2.24 7.39 12.79
C VAL A 135 2.18 8.84 13.24
N ASP A 136 1.33 9.13 14.22
CA ASP A 136 1.27 10.43 14.87
C ASP A 136 2.28 10.56 16.04
N GLU A 137 2.13 11.59 16.86
CA GLU A 137 2.96 11.83 18.04
C GLU A 137 2.92 10.69 19.07
N THR A 138 1.85 9.89 19.09
CA THR A 138 1.74 8.71 19.96
C THR A 138 2.51 7.51 19.39
N ARG A 139 3.02 7.62 18.16
CA ARG A 139 3.68 6.57 17.39
C ARG A 139 2.84 5.30 17.27
N THR A 140 1.51 5.44 17.27
CA THR A 140 0.60 4.31 17.13
C THR A 140 0.05 4.18 15.71
N PHE A 141 -0.29 2.94 15.33
CA PHE A 141 -0.88 2.61 14.04
C PHE A 141 -1.94 1.50 14.23
N ASP A 142 -3.13 1.69 13.64
CA ASP A 142 -4.18 0.67 13.63
C ASP A 142 -3.93 -0.34 12.51
N LEU A 143 -3.47 -1.54 12.88
CA LEU A 143 -3.16 -2.64 11.98
C LEU A 143 -4.39 -3.15 11.20
N SER A 144 -5.61 -2.88 11.67
CA SER A 144 -6.82 -3.28 10.92
C SER A 144 -7.00 -2.48 9.62
N THR A 145 -6.25 -1.39 9.45
CA THR A 145 -6.21 -0.58 8.23
C THR A 145 -5.24 -1.11 7.17
N LEU A 146 -4.41 -2.10 7.50
CA LEU A 146 -3.49 -2.71 6.53
C LEU A 146 -4.27 -3.43 5.40
N PRO A 147 -3.75 -3.43 4.17
CA PRO A 147 -4.37 -4.11 3.03
C PRO A 147 -4.29 -5.64 3.14
N GLY A 148 -4.93 -6.34 2.19
CA GLY A 148 -4.75 -7.79 2.03
C GLY A 148 -5.45 -8.64 3.09
N LYS A 149 -6.46 -8.12 3.78
CA LYS A 149 -7.15 -8.81 4.89
C LYS A 149 -6.16 -9.25 5.99
N PHE A 150 -5.26 -8.35 6.37
CA PHE A 150 -4.32 -8.58 7.45
C PHE A 150 -5.02 -9.10 8.71
N ASP A 151 -4.51 -10.19 9.27
CA ASP A 151 -4.98 -10.76 10.53
C ASP A 151 -3.84 -10.73 11.54
N VAL A 152 -3.99 -9.91 12.58
CA VAL A 152 -2.97 -9.74 13.63
C VAL A 152 -2.65 -11.05 14.34
N ASN A 153 -3.58 -12.01 14.39
CA ASN A 153 -3.36 -13.31 15.04
C ASN A 153 -2.41 -14.23 14.24
N LYS A 154 -2.22 -13.94 12.95
CA LYS A 154 -1.22 -14.60 12.10
C LYS A 154 0.15 -13.92 12.15
N ALA A 155 0.24 -12.73 12.75
CA ALA A 155 1.47 -11.98 12.88
C ALA A 155 2.18 -12.26 14.21
N SER A 156 3.50 -12.41 14.18
CA SER A 156 4.32 -12.69 15.36
C SER A 156 5.75 -12.18 15.18
N GLY A 157 6.56 -12.21 16.25
CA GLY A 157 7.98 -11.84 16.16
C GLY A 157 8.22 -10.37 15.79
N TRP A 158 7.34 -9.48 16.27
CA TRP A 158 7.44 -8.04 16.05
C TRP A 158 8.79 -7.48 16.55
N THR A 159 9.41 -6.63 15.73
CA THR A 159 10.67 -5.91 16.04
C THR A 159 10.52 -4.47 15.61
N GLY A 160 10.93 -3.50 16.45
CA GLY A 160 10.76 -2.06 16.21
C GLY A 160 9.42 -1.51 16.71
N GLY A 161 8.64 -2.33 17.41
CA GLY A 161 7.38 -1.94 18.04
C GLY A 161 6.72 -3.09 18.79
N THR A 162 5.65 -2.78 19.51
CA THR A 162 4.83 -3.74 20.27
C THR A 162 3.38 -3.67 19.82
N VAL A 163 2.67 -4.81 19.88
CA VAL A 163 1.28 -4.91 19.44
C VAL A 163 0.36 -5.31 20.59
N SER A 164 -0.73 -4.56 20.77
CA SER A 164 -1.80 -4.84 21.72
C SER A 164 -3.15 -4.74 21.01
N GLY A 165 -3.85 -5.87 20.89
CA GLY A 165 -5.02 -5.96 20.00
C GLY A 165 -4.62 -5.68 18.55
N ASN A 166 -5.27 -4.70 17.92
CA ASN A 166 -4.92 -4.24 16.57
C ASN A 166 -4.01 -3.00 16.56
N ILE A 167 -3.58 -2.50 17.73
CA ILE A 167 -2.77 -1.30 17.80
C ILE A 167 -1.29 -1.69 17.86
N LEU A 168 -0.54 -1.28 16.85
CA LEU A 168 0.91 -1.25 16.86
C LEU A 168 1.37 0.05 17.53
N THR A 169 2.23 -0.04 18.54
CA THR A 169 2.98 1.09 19.09
C THR A 169 4.43 0.94 18.63
N VAL A 170 4.90 1.87 17.80
CA VAL A 170 6.25 1.86 17.23
C VAL A 170 7.24 2.39 18.26
N ASP A 171 8.36 1.69 18.43
CA ASP A 171 9.42 2.10 19.37
C ASP A 171 9.98 3.49 18.99
N GLU A 172 10.43 4.25 19.98
CA GLU A 172 11.02 5.57 19.79
C GLU A 172 12.22 5.49 18.84
N GLY A 173 12.24 6.36 17.81
CA GLY A 173 13.30 6.40 16.80
C GLY A 173 13.32 5.22 15.80
N ALA A 174 12.42 4.24 15.92
CA ALA A 174 12.35 3.16 14.94
C ALA A 174 11.78 3.67 13.60
N GLU A 175 12.57 3.59 12.54
CA GLU A 175 12.15 3.92 11.17
C GLU A 175 11.43 2.75 10.48
N LYS A 176 11.50 1.55 11.06
CA LYS A 176 10.92 0.33 10.51
C LYS A 176 10.40 -0.59 11.61
N VAL A 177 9.30 -1.26 11.31
CA VAL A 177 8.78 -2.39 12.08
C VAL A 177 8.80 -3.63 11.20
N THR A 178 9.24 -4.77 11.73
CA THR A 178 9.16 -6.05 11.01
C THR A 178 8.38 -7.07 11.81
N TYR A 179 7.72 -7.99 11.11
CA TYR A 179 7.00 -9.11 11.70
C TYR A 179 7.01 -10.32 10.77
N ASN A 180 6.85 -11.49 11.37
CA ASN A 180 6.62 -12.74 10.67
C ASN A 180 5.12 -12.99 10.57
N TYR A 181 4.66 -13.44 9.42
CA TYR A 181 3.25 -13.69 9.13
C TYR A 181 3.06 -15.14 8.69
N ASP A 182 2.11 -15.84 9.32
CA ASP A 182 1.70 -17.18 8.91
C ASP A 182 0.88 -17.10 7.63
N ALA A 183 1.54 -17.37 6.50
CA ALA A 183 0.90 -17.41 5.20
C ALA A 183 0.13 -18.73 4.93
N GLY A 184 0.09 -19.63 5.92
CA GLY A 184 -0.40 -20.99 5.77
C GLY A 184 0.68 -21.93 5.24
N ARG A 185 0.40 -23.23 5.31
CA ARG A 185 1.27 -24.30 4.77
C ARG A 185 2.68 -24.31 5.36
N ASN A 186 2.78 -23.95 6.64
CA ASN A 186 4.04 -23.80 7.37
C ASN A 186 5.00 -22.78 6.72
N LEU A 187 4.49 -21.88 5.88
CA LEU A 187 5.25 -20.79 5.31
C LEU A 187 5.10 -19.55 6.20
N SER A 188 6.19 -19.17 6.84
CA SER A 188 6.30 -17.90 7.55
C SER A 188 6.97 -16.87 6.65
N VAL A 189 6.32 -15.72 6.45
CA VAL A 189 6.81 -14.63 5.59
C VAL A 189 7.16 -13.43 6.45
N ASN A 190 8.35 -12.86 6.25
CA ASN A 190 8.73 -11.62 6.92
C ASN A 190 8.27 -10.40 6.10
N PHE A 191 7.51 -9.51 6.74
CA PHE A 191 7.06 -8.25 6.18
C PHE A 191 7.68 -7.08 6.96
N THR A 192 7.83 -5.96 6.27
CA THR A 192 8.36 -4.71 6.85
C THR A 192 7.35 -3.58 6.67
N LEU A 193 7.11 -2.83 7.74
CA LEU A 193 6.43 -1.55 7.70
C LEU A 193 7.50 -0.46 7.79
N ASN A 194 7.59 0.42 6.79
CA ASN A 194 8.42 1.62 6.89
C ASN A 194 7.61 2.68 7.61
N VAL A 195 8.16 3.22 8.70
CA VAL A 195 7.49 4.18 9.56
C VAL A 195 7.80 5.59 9.04
N LYS A 196 6.74 6.34 8.75
CA LYS A 196 6.81 7.77 8.49
C LYS A 196 6.12 8.49 9.63
N GLU A 197 6.79 9.49 10.20
CA GLU A 197 6.16 10.36 11.17
C GLU A 197 5.29 11.38 10.42
N LYS A 198 4.04 11.55 10.86
CA LYS A 198 3.22 12.64 10.36
C LYS A 198 3.89 13.95 10.73
N THR A 199 4.18 14.76 9.72
CA THR A 199 4.62 16.14 9.91
C THR A 199 3.41 17.05 9.74
N PHE A 200 3.19 17.90 10.74
CA PHE A 200 2.12 18.90 10.71
C PHE A 200 2.73 20.27 10.42
N ALA A 201 2.01 21.09 9.68
CA ALA A 201 2.48 22.42 9.34
C ALA A 201 2.35 23.36 10.55
N LEU A 202 3.24 24.34 10.66
CA LEU A 202 3.08 25.43 11.61
C LEU A 202 1.69 26.07 11.41
N GLY A 203 0.88 26.16 12.47
CA GLY A 203 -0.51 26.62 12.43
C GLY A 203 -1.58 25.52 12.37
N ASP A 204 -1.23 24.25 12.11
CA ASP A 204 -2.14 23.09 12.19
C ASP A 204 -2.16 22.57 13.63
N VAL A 205 -2.71 23.38 14.52
CA VAL A 205 -2.64 23.14 15.97
C VAL A 205 -3.52 21.99 16.43
N ASN A 206 -4.56 21.65 15.67
CA ASN A 206 -5.41 20.50 15.97
C ASN A 206 -4.88 19.19 15.36
N MET A 207 -3.81 19.27 14.55
CA MET A 207 -3.13 18.14 13.90
C MET A 207 -4.06 17.32 12.99
N ASP A 208 -5.01 17.99 12.33
CA ASP A 208 -5.92 17.36 11.37
C ASP A 208 -5.34 17.27 9.94
N GLY A 209 -4.16 17.85 9.73
CA GLY A 209 -3.44 17.91 8.45
C GLY A 209 -3.82 19.14 7.61
N LYS A 210 -4.63 20.06 8.12
CA LYS A 210 -5.12 21.24 7.39
C LYS A 210 -5.10 22.47 8.29
N ILE A 211 -4.28 23.45 7.93
CA ILE A 211 -4.40 24.80 8.49
C ILE A 211 -5.73 25.41 8.05
N ASN A 212 -6.65 25.67 8.97
CA ASN A 212 -7.97 26.21 8.71
C ASN A 212 -8.55 27.02 9.89
N VAL A 213 -9.84 27.40 9.82
CA VAL A 213 -10.47 28.25 10.85
C VAL A 213 -10.61 27.55 12.20
N ASP A 214 -10.67 26.22 12.21
CA ASP A 214 -10.74 25.41 13.42
C ASP A 214 -9.44 25.55 14.23
N ASP A 215 -8.28 25.64 13.57
CA ASP A 215 -7.00 25.92 14.24
C ASP A 215 -6.98 27.28 14.93
N SER A 216 -7.42 28.32 14.20
CA SER A 216 -7.52 29.67 14.78
C SER A 216 -8.50 29.71 15.96
N THR A 217 -9.53 28.87 15.93
CA THR A 217 -10.52 28.74 16.99
C THR A 217 -9.96 27.97 18.18
N ALA A 218 -9.18 26.92 17.94
CA ALA A 218 -8.51 26.14 18.97
C ALA A 218 -7.48 27.00 19.73
N ILE A 219 -6.71 27.84 19.05
CA ILE A 219 -5.84 28.84 19.71
C ILE A 219 -6.69 29.79 20.56
N GLN A 220 -7.77 30.35 20.03
CA GLN A 220 -8.64 31.24 20.82
C GLN A 220 -9.21 30.56 22.07
N TYR A 221 -9.60 29.28 21.97
CA TYR A 221 -10.10 28.50 23.10
C TYR A 221 -9.01 28.27 24.14
N TYR A 222 -7.79 27.91 23.71
CA TYR A 222 -6.62 27.81 24.57
C TYR A 222 -6.39 29.10 25.37
N LEU A 223 -6.39 30.25 24.70
CA LEU A 223 -6.12 31.56 25.32
C LEU A 223 -7.14 31.94 26.40
N VAL A 224 -8.40 31.54 26.24
CA VAL A 224 -9.46 31.83 27.21
C VAL A 224 -9.69 30.69 28.22
N GLY A 225 -8.88 29.63 28.18
CA GLY A 225 -9.01 28.47 29.05
C GLY A 225 -10.29 27.65 28.82
N LYS A 226 -10.84 27.69 27.60
CA LYS A 226 -11.97 26.84 27.21
C LYS A 226 -11.48 25.42 26.90
N PRO A 227 -12.30 24.39 27.17
CA PRO A 227 -12.01 23.04 26.72
C PRO A 227 -11.83 22.99 25.20
N ILE A 228 -10.77 22.33 24.75
CA ILE A 228 -10.53 22.04 23.33
C ILE A 228 -10.95 20.58 23.12
N GLU A 229 -11.77 20.33 22.11
CA GLU A 229 -12.11 18.97 21.71
C GLU A 229 -11.00 18.42 20.81
N GLY A 230 -10.45 17.25 21.16
CA GLY A 230 -9.35 16.63 20.40
C GLY A 230 -7.96 17.05 20.86
N THR A 231 -6.99 16.96 19.96
CA THR A 231 -5.57 17.28 20.20
C THR A 231 -5.33 18.78 20.03
N PHE A 232 -4.39 19.34 20.81
CA PHE A 232 -3.91 20.71 20.63
C PHE A 232 -2.40 20.75 20.84
N ASN A 233 -1.66 21.13 19.81
CA ASN A 233 -0.21 21.16 19.82
C ASN A 233 0.33 22.59 20.00
N LEU A 234 1.02 22.82 21.11
CA LEU A 234 1.57 24.14 21.47
C LEU A 234 2.75 24.55 20.58
N GLU A 235 3.53 23.60 20.08
CA GLU A 235 4.69 23.90 19.21
C GLU A 235 4.26 24.40 17.84
N LEU A 236 3.05 24.05 17.40
CA LEU A 236 2.46 24.51 16.14
C LEU A 236 1.67 25.82 16.29
N ALA A 237 1.46 26.30 17.52
CA ALA A 237 0.55 27.40 17.81
C ALA A 237 1.18 28.80 17.73
N ASP A 238 2.50 28.91 17.90
CA ASP A 238 3.26 30.16 17.67
C ASP A 238 3.45 30.38 16.16
N PHE A 239 2.39 30.79 15.49
CA PHE A 239 2.34 30.91 14.04
C PHE A 239 3.10 32.14 13.54
N ASN A 240 3.19 33.20 14.35
CA ASN A 240 3.92 34.41 13.98
C ASN A 240 5.43 34.34 14.34
N GLY A 241 5.84 33.35 15.13
CA GLY A 241 7.23 33.08 15.52
C GLY A 241 7.79 34.07 16.53
N ASP A 242 6.95 34.67 17.37
CA ASP A 242 7.35 35.67 18.38
C ASP A 242 7.63 35.09 19.78
N GLU A 243 7.63 33.75 19.88
CA GLU A 243 7.82 32.95 21.09
C GLU A 243 6.67 33.08 22.10
N LYS A 244 5.51 33.64 21.70
CA LYS A 244 4.30 33.71 22.52
C LYS A 244 3.11 33.18 21.74
N ILE A 245 2.30 32.40 22.44
CA ILE A 245 0.99 31.99 21.93
C ILE A 245 -0.03 33.02 22.41
N ASP A 246 -0.46 33.91 21.52
CA ASP A 246 -1.48 34.92 21.80
C ASP A 246 -2.48 35.12 20.65
N ILE A 247 -3.34 36.14 20.77
CA ILE A 247 -4.41 36.36 19.77
C ILE A 247 -3.85 36.72 18.39
N SER A 248 -2.61 37.18 18.33
CA SER A 248 -1.88 37.49 17.10
C SER A 248 -1.69 36.23 16.26
N ASP A 249 -1.41 35.08 16.86
CA ASP A 249 -1.26 33.82 16.12
C ASP A 249 -2.56 33.39 15.44
N ALA A 250 -3.66 33.39 16.19
CA ALA A 250 -4.98 33.10 15.64
C ALA A 250 -5.36 34.08 14.52
N THR A 251 -5.01 35.35 14.69
CA THR A 251 -5.23 36.40 13.68
C THR A 251 -4.37 36.16 12.43
N CYS A 252 -3.11 35.79 12.61
CA CYS A 252 -2.19 35.51 11.50
C CYS A 252 -2.63 34.28 10.69
N ILE A 253 -3.12 33.21 11.35
CA ILE A 253 -3.72 32.06 10.66
C ILE A 253 -4.92 32.53 9.81
N GLN A 254 -5.85 33.29 10.40
CA GLN A 254 -7.03 33.80 9.68
C GLN A 254 -6.66 34.68 8.48
N LEU A 255 -5.64 35.54 8.63
CA LEU A 255 -5.12 36.38 7.55
C LEU A 255 -4.49 35.56 6.43
N GLU A 256 -3.77 34.49 6.75
CA GLU A 256 -3.19 33.60 5.75
C GLU A 256 -4.26 32.87 4.95
N LEU A 257 -5.30 32.36 5.62
CA LEU A 257 -6.43 31.71 4.98
C LEU A 257 -7.19 32.66 4.03
N ALA A 258 -7.34 33.93 4.42
CA ALA A 258 -8.03 34.95 3.62
C ALA A 258 -7.31 35.31 2.31
N LYS A 259 -6.01 35.01 2.16
CA LYS A 259 -5.26 35.23 0.90
C LYS A 259 -5.61 34.22 -0.19
N ASN A 260 -6.21 33.08 0.19
CA ASN A 260 -6.49 31.95 -0.69
C ASN A 260 -7.96 31.84 -1.11
N VAL A 261 -8.75 32.90 -0.89
CA VAL A 261 -10.17 33.03 -1.25
C VAL A 261 -10.32 33.99 -2.43
#